data_AF-A0A8J7JR86-F1
#
_entry.id   AF-A0A8J7JR86-F1
#
_cell.length_a   1.000
_cell.length_b   1.000
_cell.length_c   1.000
_cell.angle_alpha   90.00
_cell.angle_beta   90.00
_cell.angle_gamma   90.00
#
_symmetry.space_group_name_H-M   'P 1'
#
loop_
_entity.id
_entity.type
_entity.pdbx_description
1 polymer ?
#
loop_
_entity_poly.entity_id
_entity_poly.type
_entity_poly.pdbx_seq_one_letter_code
_entity_poly.pdbx_strand_id
1 'polypeptide(L)' 'MLTRLDATTEPRVWKATDSSGKTLWNAYDPITRLAIDHASADELRTWLEELHYRN' A
#
# COMPACT_ATOMS: atom_id res chain seq x y z
N MET A 1 20.92 19.16 10.02
CA MET A 1 20.28 18.01 10.69
C MET A 1 19.52 17.26 9.61
N LEU A 2 20.08 16.19 9.07
CA LEU A 2 19.44 15.41 8.02
C LEU A 2 18.43 14.49 8.70
N THR A 3 17.14 14.76 8.50
CA THR A 3 16.04 13.92 8.94
C THR A 3 16.25 12.55 8.30
N ARG A 4 16.62 11.55 9.10
CA ARG A 4 16.61 10.16 8.68
C ARG A 4 15.14 9.88 8.34
N LEU A 5 14.80 9.81 7.05
CA LEU A 5 13.55 9.17 6.65
C LEU A 5 13.70 7.75 7.16
N ASP A 6 13.18 7.47 8.36
CA ASP A 6 13.03 6.11 8.82
C ASP A 6 12.28 5.43 7.68
N ALA A 7 13.00 4.55 6.97
CA ALA A 7 12.38 3.66 6.01
C ALA A 7 11.50 2.75 6.85
N THR A 8 10.29 3.23 7.12
CA THR A 8 9.27 2.48 7.82
C THR A 8 9.17 1.15 7.08
N THR A 9 9.44 0.06 7.79
CA THR A 9 9.29 -1.31 7.30
C THR A 9 7.83 -1.67 7.02
N GLU A 10 6.92 -0.76 7.36
CA GLU A 10 5.49 -0.91 7.13
C GLU A 10 5.10 -0.53 5.69
N PRO A 11 4.14 -1.26 5.09
CA PRO A 11 3.56 -0.89 3.82
C PRO A 11 2.91 0.49 3.86
N ARG A 12 3.16 1.28 2.82
CA ARG A 12 2.54 2.59 2.63
C ARG A 12 1.23 2.41 1.90
N VAL A 13 0.14 2.92 2.46
CA VAL A 13 -1.21 2.82 1.87
C VAL A 13 -1.75 4.23 1.61
N TRP A 14 -2.31 4.46 0.42
CA TRP A 14 -2.94 5.74 0.08
C TRP A 14 -4.17 5.54 -0.81
N LYS A 15 -5.07 6.53 -0.78
CA LYS A 15 -6.28 6.56 -1.60
C LYS A 15 -6.04 7.38 -2.87
N ALA A 16 -6.61 6.91 -3.97
CA ALA A 16 -6.79 7.65 -5.20
C ALA A 16 -8.29 7.79 -5.49
N THR A 17 -8.64 8.73 -6.36
CA THR A 17 -10.00 8.87 -6.87
C THR A 17 -9.92 8.73 -8.39
N ASP A 18 -10.74 7.85 -8.96
CA ASP A 18 -10.80 7.70 -10.40
C ASP A 18 -11.62 8.83 -11.07
N SER A 19 -11.65 8.82 -12.40
CA SER A 19 -12.43 9.79 -13.18
C SER A 19 -13.94 9.73 -12.94
N SER A 20 -14.45 8.66 -12.31
CA SER A 20 -15.87 8.49 -11.95
C SER A 20 -16.18 8.92 -10.51
N GLY A 21 -15.17 9.36 -9.75
CA GLY A 21 -15.31 9.73 -8.33
C GLY A 21 -15.23 8.52 -7.38
N LYS A 22 -14.91 7.32 -7.89
CA LYS A 22 -14.75 6.13 -7.05
C LYS A 22 -13.42 6.21 -6.31
N THR A 23 -13.46 5.89 -5.02
CA THR A 23 -12.24 5.74 -4.21
C THR A 23 -11.57 4.42 -4.56
N LEU A 24 -10.29 4.51 -4.91
CA LEU A 24 -9.42 3.39 -5.17
C LEU A 24 -8.28 3.40 -4.16
N TRP A 25 -7.75 2.23 -3.88
CA TRP A 25 -6.71 2.01 -2.90
C TRP A 25 -5.43 1.58 -3.58
N ASN A 26 -4.30 2.08 -3.07
CA ASN A 26 -2.99 1.72 -3.54
C ASN A 26 -2.12 1.44 -2.32
N ALA A 27 -1.19 0.52 -2.46
CA ALA A 27 -0.20 0.25 -1.44
C ALA A 27 1.15 -0.14 -2.04
N TYR A 28 2.20 0.16 -1.27
CA TYR A 28 3.58 -0.19 -1.60
C TYR A 28 4.29 -0.69 -0.36
N ASP A 29 4.84 -1.90 -0.43
CA ASP A 29 5.67 -2.46 0.62
C ASP A 29 7.16 -2.24 0.32
N PRO A 30 7.90 -1.49 1.16
CA PRO A 30 9.32 -1.24 0.93
C PRO A 30 10.22 -2.47 1.19
N ILE A 31 9.75 -3.50 1.91
CA ILE A 31 10.55 -4.71 2.19
C ILE A 31 10.59 -5.62 0.96
N THR A 32 9.43 -6.06 0.48
CA THR A 32 9.29 -6.97 -0.65
C THR A 32 9.32 -6.26 -1.99
N ARG A 33 9.20 -4.91 -1.99
CA ARG A 33 9.05 -4.06 -3.18
C ARG A 33 7.81 -4.39 -4.01
N LEU A 34 6.81 -5.01 -3.39
CA LEU A 34 5.52 -5.28 -4.01
C LEU A 34 4.64 -4.03 -3.93
N ALA A 35 3.79 -3.87 -4.92
CA ALA A 35 2.79 -2.83 -4.97
C ALA A 35 1.45 -3.38 -5.46
N ILE A 36 0.38 -2.71 -5.07
CA ILE A 36 -0.95 -2.89 -5.62
C ILE A 36 -1.53 -1.50 -5.91
N ASP A 37 -2.12 -1.34 -7.09
CA ASP A 37 -2.67 -0.07 -7.56
C ASP A 37 -4.13 -0.22 -7.97
N HIS A 38 -4.90 0.86 -7.82
CA HIS A 38 -6.31 0.95 -8.24
C HIS A 38 -7.22 -0.16 -7.67
N ALA A 39 -6.91 -0.66 -6.47
CA ALA A 39 -7.62 -1.74 -5.82
C ALA A 39 -8.90 -1.28 -5.12
N SER A 40 -9.85 -2.18 -4.95
CA SER A 40 -10.91 -2.06 -3.96
C SER A 40 -10.34 -2.19 -2.53
N ALA A 41 -11.15 -1.84 -1.53
CA ALA A 41 -10.77 -2.01 -0.13
C ALA A 41 -10.55 -3.48 0.24
N ASP A 42 -11.34 -4.39 -0.33
CA ASP A 42 -11.19 -5.83 -0.09
C ASP A 42 -9.93 -6.40 -0.72
N GLU A 43 -9.61 -6.02 -1.97
CA GLU A 43 -8.36 -6.42 -2.63
C GLU A 43 -7.14 -5.88 -1.87
N LEU A 44 -7.17 -4.63 -1.39
CA LEU A 44 -6.11 -4.08 -0.55
C LEU A 44 -5.94 -4.88 0.74
N ARG A 45 -7.04 -5.26 1.39
CA ARG A 45 -7.01 -6.05 2.63
C ARG A 45 -6.40 -7.42 2.40
N THR A 46 -6.83 -8.14 1.37
CA THR A 46 -6.25 -9.44 1.00
C THR A 46 -4.75 -9.32 0.70
N TRP A 47 -4.33 -8.28 -0.03
CA TRP A 47 -2.92 -8.04 -0.30
C TRP A 47 -2.09 -7.81 0.98
N LEU A 48 -2.62 -7.03 1.93
CA LEU A 48 -1.97 -6.79 3.22
C LEU A 48 -1.88 -8.08 4.07
N GLU A 49 -2.94 -8.89 4.07
CA GLU A 49 -2.96 -10.19 4.74
C GLU A 49 -1.92 -11.13 4.14
N GLU A 50 -1.87 -11.28 2.81
CA GLU A 50 -0.87 -12.10 2.12
C GLU A 50 0.56 -11.63 2.40
N LEU A 51 0.78 -10.32 2.44
CA LEU A 51 2.08 -9.76 2.76
C LEU A 51 2.49 -10.08 4.21
N HIS A 52 1.56 -10.03 5.15
CA HIS A 52 1.81 -10.38 6.55
C HIS A 52 2.10 -11.87 6.75
N TYR A 53 1.45 -12.75 6.00
CA TYR A 53 1.73 -14.19 6.05
C TYR A 53 3.06 -14.59 5.39
N ARG A 54 3.60 -13.74 4.49
CA ARG A 54 4.81 -14.04 3.72
C ARG A 54 6.11 -13.59 4.41
N ASN A 55 6.01 -12.71 5.41
CA ASN A 55 7.12 -12.15 6.19
C ASN A 55 7.17 -12.74 7.60
#